data_AF-A0A8T7BVG8-F1
#
_entry.id   AF-A0A8T7BVG8-F1
#
_cell.length_a   1.000
_cell.length_b   1.000
_cell.length_c   1.000
_cell.angle_alpha   90.00
_cell.angle_beta   90.00
_cell.angle_gamma   90.00
#
_symmetry.space_group_name_H-M   'P 1'
#
loop_
_entity.id
_entity.type
_entity.pdbx_description
1 polymer ?
#
loop_
_entity_poly.entity_id
_entity_poly.type
_entity_poly.pdbx_seq_one_letter_code
_entity_poly.pdbx_strand_id
1 'polypeptide(L)'
;GNRDLSFTGIFSDANSDGYADILMTADFEDSQVFINQRNGRFIKKTHDSQITDENGMGASVIDIDNDGDLDWFVTSIWDPRTTPPPDRNWGLSGNRLYQNNDGVFTDISEKAGVRQGYWGWGSCFADFNNDAWPDIFHVNGFGFPDNVKQYLLDRANNSTQPDRSDNFYDAPVITQQVFSKLEPFGKTASRLYISNRKGGFTDQAADWGISDTEQGRAVICMDYDRDGDIDIFVSNNQSAPILYKNNARSLASTNFINISLRGRDRNSQAIGARVYVTANDITQLQEVKTGGSFISGGPAELHFGLGDATTVDRIEIVWPQPHYIKHQLRNIAANRFITIIQPHE
;
A
#
# COMPACT_ATOMS: atom_id res chain seq x y z
N GLY A 1 -19.31 -1.53 12.89
CA GLY A 1 -20.25 -1.53 14.04
C GLY A 1 -19.54 -1.05 15.31
N ASN A 2 -19.90 -1.57 16.50
CA ASN A 2 -19.16 -1.35 17.77
C ASN A 2 -17.93 -2.29 17.92
N ARG A 3 -17.61 -3.09 16.88
CA ARG A 3 -16.43 -3.95 16.85
C ARG A 3 -15.47 -3.36 15.83
N ASP A 4 -14.22 -3.28 16.26
CA ASP A 4 -13.10 -2.83 15.46
C ASP A 4 -12.32 -4.07 15.03
N LEU A 5 -12.23 -4.28 13.72
CA LEU A 5 -11.44 -5.33 13.08
C LEU A 5 -10.37 -4.68 12.18
N SER A 6 -9.95 -3.46 12.50
CA SER A 6 -9.01 -2.70 11.70
C SER A 6 -7.58 -3.18 11.81
N PHE A 7 -6.87 -3.15 10.68
CA PHE A 7 -5.50 -3.64 10.52
C PHE A 7 -4.52 -2.49 10.24
N THR A 8 -4.76 -1.72 9.19
CA THR A 8 -3.85 -0.66 8.73
C THR A 8 -4.56 0.70 8.74
N GLY A 9 -3.98 1.69 9.42
CA GLY A 9 -4.46 3.06 9.42
C GLY A 9 -3.47 3.98 8.70
N ILE A 10 -3.98 4.82 7.79
CA ILE A 10 -3.21 5.81 7.04
C ILE A 10 -3.79 7.19 7.31
N PHE A 11 -2.92 8.14 7.66
CA PHE A 11 -3.25 9.56 7.63
C PHE A 11 -2.99 10.12 6.23
N SER A 12 -4.00 10.72 5.61
CA SER A 12 -3.88 11.36 4.30
C SER A 12 -5.00 12.38 4.10
N ASP A 13 -4.72 13.49 3.41
CA ASP A 13 -5.71 14.52 3.03
C ASP A 13 -6.64 14.01 1.90
N ALA A 14 -7.64 13.20 2.26
CA ALA A 14 -8.46 12.44 1.31
C ALA A 14 -9.46 13.31 0.54
N ASN A 15 -9.85 14.46 1.09
CA ASN A 15 -10.80 15.39 0.49
C ASN A 15 -10.15 16.73 0.09
N SER A 16 -8.82 16.78 0.02
CA SER A 16 -8.04 17.98 -0.35
C SER A 16 -8.38 19.24 0.45
N ASP A 17 -8.79 19.09 1.71
CA ASP A 17 -9.18 20.21 2.57
C ASP A 17 -8.00 20.76 3.40
N GLY A 18 -6.83 20.13 3.27
CA GLY A 18 -5.58 20.50 3.92
C GLY A 18 -5.41 19.93 5.33
N TYR A 19 -6.30 19.03 5.77
CA TYR A 19 -6.22 18.32 7.03
C TYR A 19 -6.14 16.82 6.77
N ALA A 20 -5.24 16.15 7.48
CA ALA A 20 -5.14 14.70 7.37
C ALA A 20 -6.42 14.03 7.89
N ASP A 21 -7.04 13.22 7.04
CA ASP A 21 -8.11 12.27 7.34
C ASP A 21 -7.53 10.91 7.73
N ILE A 22 -8.38 9.97 8.11
CA ILE A 22 -7.98 8.59 8.43
C ILE A 22 -8.62 7.64 7.43
N LEU A 23 -7.80 6.92 6.68
CA LEU A 23 -8.19 5.77 5.88
C LEU A 23 -7.83 4.52 6.69
N MET A 24 -8.83 3.74 7.08
CA MET A 24 -8.69 2.63 8.00
C MET A 24 -9.12 1.34 7.34
N THR A 25 -8.16 0.46 7.09
CA THR A 25 -8.37 -0.86 6.53
C THR A 25 -8.97 -1.81 7.56
N ALA A 26 -9.97 -2.62 7.18
CA ALA A 26 -10.64 -3.56 8.08
C ALA A 26 -10.67 -5.01 7.56
N ASP A 27 -10.39 -5.96 8.45
CA ASP A 27 -10.59 -7.38 8.20
C ASP A 27 -12.06 -7.77 8.52
N PHE A 28 -12.62 -8.75 7.82
CA PHE A 28 -14.01 -9.24 7.94
C PHE A 28 -15.17 -8.20 7.79
N GLU A 29 -14.88 -6.90 7.74
CA GLU A 29 -15.79 -5.79 7.43
C GLU A 29 -15.19 -4.96 6.28
N ASP A 30 -15.94 -3.95 5.82
CA ASP A 30 -15.42 -2.97 4.86
C ASP A 30 -14.58 -1.90 5.56
N SER A 31 -13.57 -1.42 4.83
CA SER A 31 -12.71 -0.35 5.28
C SER A 31 -13.45 0.98 5.39
N GLN A 32 -12.85 1.91 6.14
CA GLN A 32 -13.54 3.11 6.61
C GLN A 32 -12.69 4.35 6.41
N VAL A 33 -13.33 5.43 5.96
CA VAL A 33 -12.72 6.75 5.85
C VAL A 33 -13.37 7.65 6.89
N PHE A 34 -12.53 8.27 7.72
CA PHE A 34 -12.96 9.21 8.75
C PHE A 34 -12.40 10.59 8.43
N ILE A 35 -13.30 11.55 8.27
CA ILE A 35 -12.95 12.93 7.90
C ILE A 35 -12.70 13.78 9.13
N ASN A 36 -11.57 14.47 9.12
CA ASN A 36 -11.14 15.35 10.17
C ASN A 36 -12.06 16.59 10.28
N GLN A 37 -12.64 16.78 11.46
CA GLN A 37 -13.54 17.90 11.74
C GLN A 37 -12.80 19.16 12.23
N ARG A 38 -11.47 19.17 12.16
CA ARG A 38 -10.60 20.31 12.51
C ARG A 38 -10.68 20.76 13.98
N ASN A 39 -11.30 19.93 14.81
CA ASN A 39 -11.48 20.16 16.25
C ASN A 39 -11.00 18.97 17.08
N GLY A 40 -10.14 18.12 16.50
CA GLY A 40 -9.63 16.89 17.12
C GLY A 40 -10.61 15.71 17.07
N ARG A 41 -11.75 15.84 16.37
CA ARG A 41 -12.70 14.75 16.14
C ARG A 41 -12.72 14.35 14.68
N PHE A 42 -13.10 13.10 14.43
CA PHE A 42 -13.30 12.57 13.09
C PHE A 42 -14.73 12.04 12.95
N ILE A 43 -15.28 12.12 11.73
CA ILE A 43 -16.59 11.57 11.39
C ILE A 43 -16.40 10.52 10.31
N LYS A 44 -16.93 9.30 10.53
CA LYS A 44 -16.98 8.25 9.50
C LYS A 44 -17.81 8.78 8.32
N LYS A 45 -17.17 8.96 7.16
CA LYS A 45 -17.83 9.38 5.92
C LYS A 45 -18.29 8.19 5.08
N THR A 46 -17.65 7.03 5.22
CA THR A 46 -17.97 5.89 4.35
C THR A 46 -19.42 5.45 4.48
N HIS A 47 -20.11 5.49 3.33
CA HIS A 47 -21.30 4.71 3.10
C HIS A 47 -20.87 3.35 2.55
N ASP A 48 -21.47 2.28 3.06
CA ASP A 48 -21.18 0.88 2.72
C ASP A 48 -21.31 0.54 1.21
N SER A 49 -21.80 1.48 0.39
CA SER A 49 -21.92 1.31 -1.07
C SER A 49 -20.71 1.80 -1.87
N GLN A 50 -19.75 2.49 -1.25
CA GLN A 50 -18.58 3.08 -1.94
C GLN A 50 -17.28 2.34 -1.61
N ILE A 51 -17.11 1.97 -0.35
CA ILE A 51 -16.00 1.15 0.13
C ILE A 51 -16.56 -0.22 0.44
N THR A 52 -15.98 -1.22 -0.20
CA THR A 52 -16.54 -2.56 -0.39
C THR A 52 -15.41 -3.58 -0.35
N ASP A 53 -14.30 -3.28 0.31
CA ASP A 53 -13.04 -4.00 0.20
C ASP A 53 -12.92 -5.28 1.03
N GLU A 54 -13.93 -5.60 1.85
CA GLU A 54 -14.10 -6.87 2.59
C GLU A 54 -12.81 -7.67 2.85
N ASN A 55 -12.38 -7.80 4.10
CA ASN A 55 -11.14 -8.50 4.47
C ASN A 55 -9.88 -7.78 3.96
N GLY A 56 -9.81 -6.46 4.18
CA GLY A 56 -8.62 -5.68 3.89
C GLY A 56 -7.52 -5.91 4.94
N MET A 57 -6.25 -5.91 4.52
CA MET A 57 -5.09 -6.06 5.42
C MET A 57 -4.17 -4.84 5.41
N GLY A 58 -3.41 -4.67 4.33
CA GLY A 58 -2.53 -3.53 4.10
C GLY A 58 -3.13 -2.52 3.14
N ALA A 59 -2.64 -1.29 3.20
CA ALA A 59 -3.04 -0.21 2.33
C ALA A 59 -1.85 0.67 1.93
N SER A 60 -2.03 1.42 0.84
CA SER A 60 -1.12 2.46 0.37
C SER A 60 -1.92 3.55 -0.35
N VAL A 61 -1.40 4.79 -0.40
CA VAL A 61 -2.11 5.94 -0.99
C VAL A 61 -1.14 6.80 -1.82
N ILE A 62 -1.46 7.07 -3.08
CA ILE A 62 -0.73 7.96 -4.00
C ILE A 62 -1.69 8.48 -5.09
N ASP A 63 -1.33 9.55 -5.78
CA ASP A 63 -2.01 10.01 -7.00
C ASP A 63 -1.58 9.11 -8.19
N ILE A 64 -2.43 8.19 -8.63
CA ILE A 64 -2.07 7.18 -9.65
C ILE A 64 -2.25 7.67 -11.08
N ASP A 65 -3.06 8.72 -11.29
CA ASP A 65 -3.40 9.23 -12.61
C ASP A 65 -2.96 10.69 -12.84
N ASN A 66 -2.22 11.26 -11.89
CA ASN A 66 -1.66 12.60 -11.89
C ASN A 66 -2.73 13.70 -11.99
N ASP A 67 -3.92 13.48 -11.42
CA ASP A 67 -5.03 14.44 -11.45
C ASP A 67 -5.07 15.40 -10.25
N GLY A 68 -4.20 15.16 -9.26
CA GLY A 68 -4.02 16.01 -8.10
C GLY A 68 -4.83 15.62 -6.88
N ASP A 69 -5.55 14.50 -6.89
CA ASP A 69 -6.05 13.85 -5.68
C ASP A 69 -5.36 12.51 -5.41
N LEU A 70 -5.52 11.98 -4.19
CA LEU A 70 -4.80 10.79 -3.75
C LEU A 70 -5.73 9.58 -3.76
N ASP A 71 -5.36 8.56 -4.53
CA ASP A 71 -6.05 7.29 -4.64
C ASP A 71 -5.62 6.30 -3.57
N TRP A 72 -6.46 5.29 -3.33
CA TRP A 72 -6.26 4.34 -2.24
C TRP A 72 -6.26 2.90 -2.73
N PHE A 73 -5.14 2.21 -2.54
CA PHE A 73 -5.05 0.77 -2.76
C PHE A 73 -5.13 0.02 -1.44
N VAL A 74 -6.05 -0.94 -1.37
CA VAL A 74 -6.24 -1.86 -0.25
C VAL A 74 -6.00 -3.28 -0.74
N THR A 75 -5.09 -3.97 -0.08
CA THR A 75 -4.92 -5.40 -0.27
C THR A 75 -6.03 -6.14 0.46
N SER A 76 -6.60 -7.15 -0.18
CA SER A 76 -7.60 -8.03 0.45
C SER A 76 -7.41 -9.46 -0.05
N ILE A 77 -8.33 -10.35 0.31
CA ILE A 77 -8.25 -11.76 -0.06
C ILE A 77 -9.02 -12.03 -1.35
N TRP A 78 -8.31 -12.54 -2.35
CA TRP A 78 -8.86 -13.16 -3.55
C TRP A 78 -8.56 -14.66 -3.55
N ASP A 79 -9.61 -15.48 -3.41
CA ASP A 79 -9.48 -16.93 -3.53
C ASP A 79 -9.64 -17.37 -5.01
N PRO A 80 -8.60 -17.98 -5.63
CA PRO A 80 -8.63 -18.36 -7.05
C PRO A 80 -9.62 -19.50 -7.37
N ARG A 81 -10.21 -20.16 -6.36
CA ARG A 81 -11.10 -21.31 -6.55
C ARG A 81 -12.52 -20.85 -6.93
N THR A 82 -12.98 -21.27 -8.11
CA THR A 82 -14.28 -20.93 -8.73
C THR A 82 -15.51 -21.46 -8.01
N THR A 83 -15.35 -22.46 -7.14
CA THR A 83 -16.44 -22.97 -6.28
C THR A 83 -16.15 -22.59 -4.84
N PRO A 84 -16.93 -21.67 -4.24
CA PRO A 84 -16.78 -21.36 -2.83
C PRO A 84 -17.03 -22.61 -1.98
N PRO A 85 -16.14 -22.98 -1.05
CA PRO A 85 -16.55 -23.83 0.05
C PRO A 85 -17.75 -23.17 0.76
N PRO A 86 -18.75 -23.94 1.22
CA PRO A 86 -20.01 -23.41 1.75
C PRO A 86 -19.88 -22.48 2.98
N ASP A 87 -18.68 -22.31 3.56
CA ASP A 87 -18.44 -21.59 4.81
C ASP A 87 -17.51 -20.36 4.66
N ARG A 88 -17.39 -19.74 3.47
CA ARG A 88 -16.41 -18.65 3.24
C ARG A 88 -16.74 -17.39 4.07
N ASN A 89 -15.90 -17.11 5.06
CA ASN A 89 -15.78 -15.80 5.72
C ASN A 89 -14.45 -15.08 5.38
N TRP A 90 -13.66 -15.57 4.41
CA TRP A 90 -12.29 -15.09 4.18
C TRP A 90 -12.11 -14.33 2.86
N GLY A 91 -13.15 -13.96 2.11
CA GLY A 91 -13.02 -13.08 0.94
C GLY A 91 -12.89 -13.75 -0.43
N LEU A 92 -13.60 -13.20 -1.42
CA LEU A 92 -13.58 -13.60 -2.84
C LEU A 92 -13.30 -12.43 -3.78
N SER A 93 -13.23 -11.25 -3.20
CA SER A 93 -13.48 -9.98 -3.84
C SER A 93 -12.20 -9.20 -4.07
N GLY A 94 -11.07 -9.65 -3.50
CA GLY A 94 -9.71 -9.30 -3.92
C GLY A 94 -9.26 -7.89 -3.62
N ASN A 95 -8.15 -7.42 -4.17
CA ASN A 95 -7.70 -6.07 -3.83
C ASN A 95 -8.66 -5.01 -4.34
N ARG A 96 -8.69 -3.87 -3.64
CA ARG A 96 -9.44 -2.69 -4.05
C ARG A 96 -8.49 -1.55 -4.41
N LEU A 97 -8.64 -1.01 -5.61
CA LEU A 97 -8.05 0.25 -6.03
C LEU A 97 -9.18 1.25 -6.16
N TYR A 98 -9.22 2.19 -5.24
CA TYR A 98 -10.20 3.25 -5.19
C TYR A 98 -9.63 4.48 -5.87
N GLN A 99 -10.19 4.82 -7.03
CA GLN A 99 -9.95 6.12 -7.64
C GLN A 99 -10.65 7.18 -6.81
N ASN A 100 -9.92 8.20 -6.38
CA ASN A 100 -10.49 9.32 -5.65
C ASN A 100 -10.99 10.40 -6.64
N ASN A 101 -11.98 11.16 -6.21
CA ASN A 101 -12.51 12.31 -6.93
C ASN A 101 -13.04 13.28 -5.86
N ASP A 102 -12.15 14.10 -5.29
CA ASP A 102 -12.46 15.08 -4.24
C ASP A 102 -13.13 14.43 -3.00
N GLY A 103 -12.55 13.33 -2.54
CA GLY A 103 -13.01 12.54 -1.39
C GLY A 103 -14.20 11.63 -1.69
N VAL A 104 -14.52 11.40 -2.97
CA VAL A 104 -15.48 10.38 -3.44
C VAL A 104 -14.71 9.23 -4.08
N PHE A 105 -14.69 8.09 -3.41
CA PHE A 105 -13.95 6.90 -3.86
C PHE A 105 -14.78 6.00 -4.76
N THR A 106 -14.19 5.55 -5.87
CA THR A 106 -14.78 4.62 -6.84
C THR A 106 -13.88 3.39 -7.02
N ASP A 107 -14.42 2.19 -6.81
CA ASP A 107 -13.67 0.94 -7.07
C ASP A 107 -13.42 0.76 -8.58
N ILE A 108 -12.15 0.80 -8.99
CA ILE A 108 -11.71 0.58 -10.38
C ILE A 108 -10.89 -0.70 -10.55
N SER A 109 -10.77 -1.55 -9.54
CA SER A 109 -9.76 -2.62 -9.49
C SER A 109 -9.89 -3.67 -10.60
N GLU A 110 -11.11 -3.93 -11.07
CA GLU A 110 -11.36 -4.84 -12.21
C GLU A 110 -10.86 -4.22 -13.51
N LYS A 111 -11.25 -2.97 -13.77
CA LYS A 111 -10.82 -2.20 -14.95
C LYS A 111 -9.30 -1.97 -14.93
N ALA A 112 -8.74 -1.74 -13.75
CA ALA A 112 -7.33 -1.48 -13.54
C ALA A 112 -6.47 -2.77 -13.58
N GLY A 113 -7.08 -3.95 -13.44
CA GLY A 113 -6.37 -5.24 -13.52
C GLY A 113 -5.66 -5.68 -12.23
N VAL A 114 -6.01 -5.11 -11.07
CA VAL A 114 -5.31 -5.34 -9.79
C VAL A 114 -6.11 -6.17 -8.77
N ARG A 115 -7.34 -6.56 -9.13
CA ARG A 115 -8.28 -7.35 -8.29
C ARG A 115 -7.66 -8.64 -7.75
N GLN A 116 -6.97 -9.39 -8.61
CA GLN A 116 -6.58 -10.78 -8.35
C GLN A 116 -5.22 -10.86 -7.62
N GLY A 117 -5.24 -10.58 -6.31
CA GLY A 117 -4.05 -10.51 -5.47
C GLY A 117 -3.59 -11.80 -4.80
N TYR A 118 -4.47 -12.79 -4.60
CA TYR A 118 -4.36 -13.82 -3.55
C TYR A 118 -4.62 -13.25 -2.15
N TRP A 119 -3.98 -13.77 -1.11
CA TRP A 119 -4.12 -13.29 0.27
C TRP A 119 -3.07 -12.20 0.53
N GLY A 120 -3.44 -10.96 0.22
CA GLY A 120 -2.55 -9.80 0.30
C GLY A 120 -2.30 -9.30 1.72
N TRP A 121 -1.13 -8.68 1.92
CA TRP A 121 -0.72 -8.05 3.19
C TRP A 121 -0.14 -6.65 2.94
N GLY A 122 1.12 -6.40 3.28
CA GLY A 122 1.76 -5.11 3.01
C GLY A 122 1.78 -4.77 1.52
N SER A 123 1.53 -3.51 1.21
CA SER A 123 1.68 -2.92 -0.10
C SER A 123 2.56 -1.68 -0.05
N CYS A 124 3.02 -1.22 -1.21
CA CYS A 124 3.56 0.12 -1.39
C CYS A 124 3.21 0.62 -2.80
N PHE A 125 3.12 1.94 -2.92
CA PHE A 125 3.20 2.63 -4.20
C PHE A 125 4.62 3.19 -4.37
N ALA A 126 5.17 3.07 -5.57
CA ALA A 126 6.41 3.71 -5.99
C ALA A 126 6.48 3.73 -7.52
N ASP A 127 7.18 4.69 -8.10
CA ASP A 127 7.54 4.65 -9.52
C ASP A 127 8.82 3.80 -9.65
N PHE A 128 8.68 2.48 -9.91
CA PHE A 128 9.83 1.57 -9.87
C PHE A 128 10.70 1.67 -11.11
N ASN A 129 10.15 2.16 -12.23
CA ASN A 129 10.86 2.27 -13.50
C ASN A 129 11.24 3.73 -13.85
N ASN A 130 10.94 4.67 -12.95
CA ASN A 130 11.15 6.11 -13.05
C ASN A 130 10.49 6.74 -14.27
N ASP A 131 9.29 6.32 -14.64
CA ASP A 131 8.57 6.80 -15.82
C ASP A 131 7.53 7.90 -15.56
N ALA A 132 7.49 8.42 -14.33
CA ALA A 132 6.55 9.40 -13.78
C ALA A 132 5.14 8.87 -13.49
N TRP A 133 4.94 7.55 -13.51
CA TRP A 133 3.68 6.91 -13.13
C TRP A 133 3.89 5.93 -11.98
N PRO A 134 3.16 6.07 -10.87
CA PRO A 134 3.27 5.12 -9.77
C PRO A 134 2.85 3.70 -10.17
N ASP A 135 3.61 2.73 -9.69
CA ASP A 135 3.34 1.29 -9.75
C ASP A 135 2.94 0.78 -8.35
N ILE A 136 2.43 -0.46 -8.29
CA ILE A 136 2.01 -1.10 -7.04
C ILE A 136 2.85 -2.36 -6.81
N PHE A 137 3.46 -2.47 -5.63
CA PHE A 137 3.97 -3.75 -5.14
C PHE A 137 3.16 -4.19 -3.92
N HIS A 138 2.83 -5.48 -3.83
CA HIS A 138 2.33 -6.07 -2.60
C HIS A 138 2.86 -7.48 -2.38
N VAL A 139 2.87 -7.90 -1.12
CA VAL A 139 3.23 -9.25 -0.72
C VAL A 139 2.02 -10.09 -0.37
N ASN A 140 2.17 -11.40 -0.48
CA ASN A 140 1.10 -12.38 -0.29
C ASN A 140 1.49 -13.49 0.67
N GLY A 141 0.51 -14.32 1.00
CA GLY A 141 0.74 -15.65 1.52
C GLY A 141 0.15 -15.87 2.91
N PHE A 142 -0.50 -17.01 3.09
CA PHE A 142 -1.04 -17.43 4.37
C PHE A 142 -0.99 -18.95 4.51
N GLY A 143 -0.31 -19.43 5.55
CA GLY A 143 -0.14 -20.85 5.79
C GLY A 143 0.69 -21.14 7.04
N PHE A 144 0.77 -22.43 7.37
CA PHE A 144 1.46 -22.92 8.55
C PHE A 144 2.71 -23.70 8.14
N PRO A 145 3.79 -23.65 8.93
CA PRO A 145 4.94 -24.50 8.71
C PRO A 145 4.58 -25.94 9.06
N ASP A 146 5.24 -26.91 8.41
CA ASP A 146 4.90 -28.33 8.50
C ASP A 146 4.88 -28.86 9.94
N ASN A 147 5.81 -28.40 10.77
CA ASN A 147 5.88 -28.80 12.19
C ASN A 147 4.66 -28.29 12.99
N VAL A 148 4.17 -27.08 12.71
CA VAL A 148 2.97 -26.54 13.36
C VAL A 148 1.72 -27.24 12.82
N LYS A 149 1.65 -27.50 11.51
CA LYS A 149 0.59 -28.29 10.90
C LYS A 149 0.50 -29.67 11.56
N GLN A 150 1.62 -30.36 11.70
CA GLN A 150 1.70 -31.67 12.36
C GLN A 150 1.30 -31.58 13.84
N TYR A 151 1.82 -30.60 14.58
CA TYR A 151 1.46 -30.41 15.99
C TYR A 151 -0.05 -30.20 16.19
N LEU A 152 -0.68 -29.37 15.34
CA LEU A 152 -2.12 -29.12 15.40
C LEU A 152 -2.93 -30.37 15.03
N LEU A 153 -2.49 -31.16 14.05
CA LEU A 153 -3.10 -32.45 13.71
C LEU A 153 -2.98 -33.44 14.88
N ASP A 154 -1.80 -33.58 15.47
CA ASP A 154 -1.56 -34.50 16.59
C ASP A 154 -2.38 -34.09 17.83
N ARG A 155 -2.45 -32.79 18.13
CA ARG A 155 -3.30 -32.26 19.20
C ARG A 155 -4.77 -32.57 18.94
N ALA A 156 -5.26 -32.32 17.73
CA ALA A 156 -6.65 -32.59 17.38
C ALA A 156 -6.96 -34.10 17.48
N ASN A 157 -6.06 -34.96 16.99
CA ASN A 157 -6.20 -36.42 17.03
C ASN A 157 -6.18 -37.00 18.46
N ASN A 158 -5.48 -36.35 19.39
CA ASN A 158 -5.38 -36.75 20.79
C ASN A 158 -6.41 -36.03 21.70
N SER A 159 -7.27 -35.18 21.13
CA SER A 159 -8.34 -34.51 21.87
C SER A 159 -9.40 -35.54 22.29
N THR A 160 -9.61 -35.68 23.60
CA THR A 160 -10.69 -36.51 24.17
C THR A 160 -12.00 -35.72 24.33
N GLN A 161 -12.00 -34.43 23.97
CA GLN A 161 -13.21 -33.63 24.01
C GLN A 161 -14.08 -33.94 22.78
N PRO A 162 -15.39 -34.20 22.96
CA PRO A 162 -16.30 -34.31 21.83
C PRO A 162 -16.25 -32.99 21.04
N ASP A 163 -16.26 -33.09 19.72
CA ASP A 163 -16.22 -32.00 18.74
C ASP A 163 -17.08 -30.81 19.20
N ARG A 164 -16.46 -29.84 19.87
CA ARG A 164 -17.12 -28.59 20.28
C ARG A 164 -16.92 -27.63 19.12
N SER A 165 -18.03 -27.30 18.47
CA SER A 165 -18.15 -26.32 17.37
C SER A 165 -17.53 -24.95 17.63
N ASP A 166 -17.13 -24.69 18.87
CA ASP A 166 -16.78 -23.36 19.37
C ASP A 166 -15.27 -23.10 19.27
N ASN A 167 -14.44 -24.15 19.15
CA ASN A 167 -12.99 -24.04 18.99
C ASN A 167 -12.53 -24.74 17.69
N PHE A 168 -12.21 -23.92 16.69
CA PHE A 168 -11.87 -24.32 15.34
C PHE A 168 -10.69 -25.33 15.20
N TYR A 169 -9.83 -25.43 16.23
CA TYR A 169 -8.61 -26.25 16.22
C TYR A 169 -8.69 -27.54 17.07
N ASP A 170 -9.80 -27.80 17.76
CA ASP A 170 -9.87 -28.91 18.72
C ASP A 170 -10.49 -30.20 18.13
N ALA A 171 -10.89 -30.20 16.85
CA ALA A 171 -11.41 -31.37 16.13
C ALA A 171 -10.55 -31.73 14.89
N PRO A 172 -10.20 -33.02 14.69
CA PRO A 172 -9.34 -33.46 13.58
C PRO A 172 -9.86 -33.10 12.19
N VAL A 173 -11.15 -33.35 11.96
CA VAL A 173 -11.79 -33.12 10.66
C VAL A 173 -11.81 -31.63 10.32
N ILE A 174 -12.17 -30.78 11.29
CA ILE A 174 -12.16 -29.32 11.12
C ILE A 174 -10.73 -28.86 10.83
N THR A 175 -9.75 -29.26 11.64
CA THR A 175 -8.34 -28.88 11.45
C THR A 175 -7.81 -29.27 10.07
N GLN A 176 -8.13 -30.47 9.58
CA GLN A 176 -7.73 -30.91 8.24
C GLN A 176 -8.45 -30.13 7.13
N GLN A 177 -9.73 -29.79 7.31
CA GLN A 177 -10.46 -28.91 6.40
C GLN A 177 -9.88 -27.49 6.36
N VAL A 178 -9.39 -26.96 7.48
CA VAL A 178 -8.73 -25.65 7.52
C VAL A 178 -7.48 -25.68 6.67
N PHE A 179 -6.60 -26.65 6.89
CA PHE A 179 -5.36 -26.73 6.14
C PHE A 179 -5.61 -26.89 4.65
N SER A 180 -6.53 -27.77 4.24
CA SER A 180 -6.89 -27.91 2.82
C SER A 180 -7.48 -26.63 2.23
N LYS A 181 -8.22 -25.84 3.03
CA LYS A 181 -8.74 -24.54 2.60
C LYS A 181 -7.63 -23.49 2.46
N LEU A 182 -6.54 -23.58 3.22
CA LEU A 182 -5.39 -22.65 3.17
C LEU A 182 -4.32 -22.99 2.12
N GLU A 183 -4.26 -24.25 1.65
CA GLU A 183 -3.27 -24.70 0.65
C GLU A 183 -3.05 -23.73 -0.53
N PRO A 184 -4.10 -23.11 -1.14
CA PRO A 184 -3.89 -22.20 -2.26
C PRO A 184 -3.09 -20.93 -1.94
N PHE A 185 -2.98 -20.57 -0.66
CA PHE A 185 -2.30 -19.36 -0.20
C PHE A 185 -0.92 -19.62 0.40
N GLY A 186 -0.54 -20.89 0.59
CA GLY A 186 0.71 -21.24 1.26
C GLY A 186 1.97 -20.87 0.48
N LYS A 187 1.86 -20.70 -0.86
CA LYS A 187 2.97 -20.39 -1.79
C LYS A 187 2.51 -19.48 -2.93
N THR A 188 1.86 -18.38 -2.61
CA THR A 188 1.42 -17.39 -3.59
C THR A 188 2.48 -16.33 -3.80
N ALA A 189 2.74 -15.97 -5.05
CA ALA A 189 3.76 -15.00 -5.40
C ALA A 189 3.39 -13.57 -4.94
N SER A 190 4.38 -12.80 -4.52
CA SER A 190 4.30 -11.33 -4.47
C SER A 190 3.91 -10.77 -5.85
N ARG A 191 3.27 -9.59 -5.88
CA ARG A 191 2.78 -8.95 -7.11
C ARG A 191 3.45 -7.60 -7.33
N LEU A 192 3.78 -7.31 -8.57
CA LEU A 192 4.29 -6.01 -9.03
C LEU A 192 3.44 -5.56 -10.21
N TYR A 193 2.46 -4.71 -9.95
CA TYR A 193 1.61 -4.15 -10.98
C TYR A 193 2.25 -2.87 -11.54
N ILE A 194 2.80 -2.97 -12.75
CA ILE A 194 3.38 -1.83 -13.47
C ILE A 194 2.28 -1.07 -14.23
N SER A 195 2.27 0.26 -14.10
CA SER A 195 1.29 1.13 -14.74
C SER A 195 1.44 1.12 -16.27
N ASN A 196 0.31 1.13 -16.97
CA ASN A 196 0.27 1.32 -18.42
C ASN A 196 0.08 2.79 -18.83
N ARG A 197 0.12 3.72 -17.85
CA ARG A 197 -0.06 5.18 -18.02
C ARG A 197 -1.44 5.61 -18.52
N LYS A 198 -2.42 4.71 -18.44
CA LYS A 198 -3.80 4.87 -18.94
C LYS A 198 -4.83 4.34 -17.93
N GLY A 199 -4.48 4.32 -16.64
CA GLY A 199 -5.33 3.87 -15.54
C GLY A 199 -5.47 2.35 -15.42
N GLY A 200 -4.60 1.57 -16.07
CA GLY A 200 -4.52 0.12 -15.87
C GLY A 200 -3.11 -0.32 -15.53
N PHE A 201 -2.99 -1.53 -15.00
CA PHE A 201 -1.73 -2.11 -14.56
C PHE A 201 -1.57 -3.53 -15.07
N THR A 202 -0.33 -4.01 -15.12
CA THR A 202 0.02 -5.37 -15.51
C THR A 202 0.97 -5.96 -14.48
N ASP A 203 0.67 -7.16 -13.98
CA ASP A 203 1.59 -7.86 -13.09
C ASP A 203 2.85 -8.29 -13.86
N GLN A 204 4.00 -7.79 -13.41
CA GLN A 204 5.33 -8.05 -13.95
C GLN A 204 6.30 -8.59 -12.90
N ALA A 205 5.82 -9.09 -11.75
CA ALA A 205 6.70 -9.57 -10.68
C ALA A 205 7.70 -10.62 -11.16
N ALA A 206 7.26 -11.53 -12.03
CA ALA A 206 8.11 -12.58 -12.61
C ALA A 206 9.17 -12.01 -13.56
N ASP A 207 8.79 -11.04 -14.40
CA ASP A 207 9.70 -10.40 -15.36
C ASP A 207 10.78 -9.56 -14.64
N TRP A 208 10.42 -8.98 -13.50
CA TRP A 208 11.34 -8.24 -12.62
C TRP A 208 12.13 -9.15 -11.66
N GLY A 209 11.83 -10.45 -11.63
CA GLY A 209 12.50 -11.41 -10.75
C GLY A 209 12.16 -11.27 -9.26
N ILE A 210 11.02 -10.65 -8.93
CA ILE A 210 10.57 -10.39 -7.56
C ILE A 210 9.26 -11.12 -7.19
N SER A 211 8.93 -12.18 -7.93
CA SER A 211 7.77 -13.05 -7.68
C SER A 211 8.07 -14.16 -6.66
N ASP A 212 8.72 -13.82 -5.55
CA ASP A 212 8.97 -14.80 -4.48
C ASP A 212 7.65 -15.29 -3.88
N THR A 213 7.69 -16.46 -3.24
CA THR A 213 6.50 -17.10 -2.64
C THR A 213 6.62 -17.25 -1.13
N GLU A 214 7.51 -16.46 -0.50
CA GLU A 214 7.59 -16.42 0.96
C GLU A 214 6.34 -15.75 1.53
N GLN A 215 6.12 -15.91 2.84
CA GLN A 215 4.93 -15.34 3.49
C GLN A 215 5.17 -13.89 3.92
N GLY A 216 5.22 -12.98 2.96
CA GLY A 216 5.44 -11.56 3.23
C GLY A 216 4.36 -10.94 4.12
N ARG A 217 4.75 -9.98 4.96
CA ARG A 217 3.84 -9.22 5.83
C ARG A 217 4.05 -7.73 5.67
N ALA A 218 5.24 -7.26 5.97
CA ALA A 218 5.60 -5.84 5.88
C ALA A 218 6.37 -5.57 4.59
N VAL A 219 6.05 -4.44 3.95
CA VAL A 219 6.74 -3.90 2.77
C VAL A 219 7.20 -2.48 3.08
N ILE A 220 8.45 -2.17 2.73
CA ILE A 220 8.99 -0.81 2.74
C ILE A 220 9.63 -0.58 1.36
N CYS A 221 9.23 0.51 0.71
CA CYS A 221 9.79 0.92 -0.58
C CYS A 221 10.56 2.23 -0.38
N MET A 222 11.85 2.21 -0.67
CA MET A 222 12.76 3.34 -0.46
C MET A 222 14.04 3.18 -1.30
N ASP A 223 14.65 4.28 -1.68
CA ASP A 223 15.98 4.32 -2.33
C ASP A 223 17.07 4.17 -1.25
N TYR A 224 17.39 2.92 -0.86
CA TYR A 224 18.21 2.69 0.35
C TYR A 224 19.69 2.98 0.10
N ASP A 225 20.17 2.79 -1.12
CA ASP A 225 21.56 3.00 -1.49
C ASP A 225 21.81 4.34 -2.21
N ARG A 226 20.76 5.14 -2.40
CA ARG A 226 20.79 6.51 -2.92
C ARG A 226 21.29 6.58 -4.37
N ASP A 227 20.87 5.63 -5.19
CA ASP A 227 21.19 5.60 -6.62
C ASP A 227 20.04 6.09 -7.53
N GLY A 228 18.88 6.40 -6.93
CA GLY A 228 17.78 7.06 -7.60
C GLY A 228 16.80 6.13 -8.29
N ASP A 229 16.77 4.84 -7.94
CA ASP A 229 15.58 4.02 -8.11
C ASP A 229 15.07 3.50 -6.76
N ILE A 230 13.82 3.05 -6.73
CA ILE A 230 13.18 2.58 -5.49
C ILE A 230 13.40 1.09 -5.32
N ASP A 231 14.00 0.73 -4.19
CA ASP A 231 14.19 -0.64 -3.74
C ASP A 231 13.02 -1.13 -2.88
N ILE A 232 12.97 -2.44 -2.65
CA ILE A 232 11.90 -3.08 -1.87
C ILE A 232 12.50 -3.92 -0.76
N PHE A 233 12.12 -3.65 0.48
CA PHE A 233 12.37 -4.51 1.62
C PHE A 233 11.10 -5.23 2.05
N VAL A 234 11.17 -6.55 2.17
CA VAL A 234 10.08 -7.42 2.61
C VAL A 234 10.45 -8.11 3.91
N SER A 235 9.60 -7.96 4.92
CA SER A 235 9.64 -8.81 6.11
C SER A 235 8.71 -10.01 5.94
N ASN A 236 9.28 -11.20 6.06
CA ASN A 236 8.56 -12.46 5.92
C ASN A 236 8.17 -13.05 7.28
N ASN A 237 7.00 -13.68 7.32
CA ASN A 237 6.62 -14.57 8.41
C ASN A 237 7.28 -15.93 8.15
N GLN A 238 8.00 -16.46 9.15
CA GLN A 238 8.66 -17.79 9.12
C GLN A 238 9.84 -17.95 8.14
N SER A 239 10.25 -16.89 7.45
CA SER A 239 11.41 -16.87 6.56
C SER A 239 12.26 -15.63 6.79
N ALA A 240 13.48 -15.62 6.26
CA ALA A 240 14.35 -14.46 6.32
C ALA A 240 13.72 -13.26 5.57
N PRO A 241 13.98 -12.02 6.01
CA PRO A 241 13.60 -10.84 5.23
C PRO A 241 14.36 -10.83 3.88
N ILE A 242 13.76 -10.19 2.89
CA ILE A 242 14.33 -10.05 1.55
C ILE A 242 14.50 -8.57 1.23
N LEU A 243 15.64 -8.20 0.65
CA LEU A 243 15.89 -6.88 0.07
C LEU A 243 16.09 -7.06 -1.43
N TYR A 244 15.21 -6.46 -2.23
CA TYR A 244 15.34 -6.35 -3.66
C TYR A 244 16.00 -5.02 -3.99
N LYS A 245 17.25 -5.09 -4.47
CA LYS A 245 17.90 -3.93 -5.07
C LYS A 245 17.35 -3.70 -6.48
N ASN A 246 16.75 -2.56 -6.71
CA ASN A 246 16.33 -2.14 -8.03
C ASN A 246 17.55 -1.65 -8.83
N ASN A 247 17.50 -1.83 -10.15
CA ASN A 247 18.54 -1.35 -11.05
C ASN A 247 17.93 -0.73 -12.32
N ALA A 248 16.60 -0.57 -12.36
CA ALA A 248 15.84 -0.15 -13.54
C ALA A 248 16.36 1.18 -14.08
N ARG A 249 16.75 2.11 -13.20
CA ARG A 249 17.29 3.40 -13.61
C ARG A 249 18.58 3.26 -14.41
N SER A 250 19.51 2.43 -13.92
CA SER A 250 20.79 2.22 -14.59
C SER A 250 20.64 1.52 -15.95
N LEU A 251 19.63 0.64 -16.07
CA LEU A 251 19.33 -0.12 -17.29
C LEU A 251 18.62 0.72 -18.35
N ALA A 252 17.70 1.61 -17.93
CA ALA A 252 16.89 2.44 -18.83
C ALA A 252 17.43 3.87 -19.01
N SER A 253 18.45 4.27 -18.25
CA SER A 253 18.98 5.65 -18.21
C SER A 253 17.93 6.71 -17.90
N THR A 254 17.06 6.44 -16.93
CA THR A 254 16.01 7.36 -16.47
C THR A 254 16.53 8.32 -15.40
N ASN A 255 15.76 9.39 -15.19
CA ASN A 255 16.08 10.47 -14.26
C ASN A 255 15.13 10.47 -13.08
N PHE A 256 15.53 11.10 -11.97
CA PHE A 256 14.73 11.19 -10.76
C PHE A 256 14.95 12.53 -10.04
N ILE A 257 14.08 12.84 -9.09
CA ILE A 257 14.35 13.81 -8.02
C ILE A 257 13.87 13.22 -6.68
N ASN A 258 14.76 13.21 -5.68
CA ASN A 258 14.43 12.82 -4.32
C ASN A 258 14.33 14.08 -3.45
N ILE A 259 13.21 14.22 -2.73
CA ILE A 259 12.87 15.41 -1.95
C ILE A 259 12.62 15.03 -0.49
N SER A 260 13.45 15.58 0.39
CA SER A 260 13.25 15.57 1.84
C SER A 260 12.77 16.96 2.31
N LEU A 261 11.71 17.02 3.11
CA LEU A 261 11.25 18.28 3.70
C LEU A 261 11.71 18.44 5.16
N ARG A 262 11.98 19.69 5.55
CA ARG A 262 12.23 20.07 6.95
C ARG A 262 11.21 21.11 7.36
N GLY A 263 10.20 20.66 8.10
CA GLY A 263 9.20 21.53 8.72
C GLY A 263 9.74 22.21 9.98
N ARG A 264 8.90 23.05 10.59
CA ARG A 264 9.22 23.75 11.85
C ARG A 264 8.40 23.24 13.04
N ASP A 265 8.78 23.75 14.21
CA ASP A 265 8.14 23.47 15.49
C ASP A 265 8.02 21.97 15.76
N ARG A 266 6.81 21.47 16.01
CA ARG A 266 6.54 20.07 16.35
C ARG A 266 6.48 19.15 15.14
N ASN A 267 6.33 19.69 13.92
CA ASN A 267 6.23 18.92 12.69
C ASN A 267 7.52 19.02 11.88
N SER A 268 8.65 18.59 12.47
CA SER A 268 9.99 18.75 11.86
C SER A 268 10.19 17.97 10.55
N GLN A 269 9.38 16.94 10.31
CA GLN A 269 9.41 16.17 9.06
C GLN A 269 8.37 16.65 8.05
N ALA A 270 7.60 17.69 8.37
CA ALA A 270 6.55 18.22 7.49
C ALA A 270 5.49 17.19 7.08
N ILE A 271 5.13 16.28 7.98
CA ILE A 271 4.08 15.29 7.75
C ILE A 271 2.78 15.99 7.35
N GLY A 272 2.14 15.53 6.28
CA GLY A 272 0.96 16.14 5.65
C GLY A 272 1.29 17.23 4.63
N ALA A 273 2.57 17.54 4.37
CA ALA A 273 2.93 18.43 3.27
C ALA A 273 2.67 17.74 1.93
N ARG A 274 2.07 18.45 0.98
CA ARG A 274 1.86 17.98 -0.39
C ARG A 274 2.90 18.60 -1.31
N VAL A 275 3.55 17.78 -2.12
CA VAL A 275 4.61 18.18 -3.05
C VAL A 275 4.19 17.80 -4.46
N TYR A 276 4.13 18.82 -5.31
CA TYR A 276 3.85 18.71 -6.72
C TYR A 276 5.14 18.89 -7.50
N VAL A 277 5.50 17.93 -8.33
CA VAL A 277 6.69 17.97 -9.20
C VAL A 277 6.23 17.98 -10.64
N THR A 278 6.52 19.06 -11.36
CA THR A 278 6.22 19.20 -12.79
C THR A 278 7.48 19.05 -13.62
N ALA A 279 7.47 18.09 -14.56
CA ALA A 279 8.51 17.88 -15.57
C ALA A 279 7.88 17.25 -16.83
N ASN A 280 8.32 17.67 -18.02
CA ASN A 280 7.80 17.15 -19.31
C ASN A 280 6.26 17.16 -19.39
N ASP A 281 5.64 18.26 -18.95
CA ASP A 281 4.18 18.46 -18.90
C ASP A 281 3.39 17.49 -17.98
N ILE A 282 4.06 16.61 -17.25
CA ILE A 282 3.46 15.77 -16.21
C ILE A 282 3.64 16.45 -14.86
N THR A 283 2.58 16.49 -14.05
CA THR A 283 2.66 16.95 -12.65
C THR A 283 2.31 15.80 -11.73
N GLN A 284 3.30 15.29 -11.00
CA GLN A 284 3.11 14.26 -10.00
C GLN A 284 2.80 14.88 -8.64
N LEU A 285 1.90 14.28 -7.87
CA LEU A 285 1.62 14.63 -6.48
C LEU A 285 2.06 13.51 -5.54
N GLN A 286 2.80 13.88 -4.50
CA GLN A 286 2.96 13.03 -3.32
C GLN A 286 2.75 13.83 -2.02
N GLU A 287 2.34 13.13 -0.98
CA GLU A 287 2.17 13.67 0.36
C GLU A 287 3.21 13.06 1.30
N VAL A 288 3.84 13.89 2.12
CA VAL A 288 4.78 13.43 3.15
C VAL A 288 4.02 12.68 4.23
N LYS A 289 4.28 11.38 4.33
CA LYS A 289 3.61 10.49 5.29
C LYS A 289 4.59 9.97 6.33
N THR A 290 4.02 9.51 7.44
CA THR A 290 4.71 8.68 8.42
C THR A 290 3.86 7.43 8.65
N GLY A 291 4.52 6.31 8.95
CA GLY A 291 3.89 5.00 8.92
C GLY A 291 4.14 4.29 7.59
N GLY A 292 3.36 3.25 7.33
CA GLY A 292 3.52 2.40 6.16
C GLY A 292 2.26 1.59 5.96
N SER A 293 2.42 0.42 5.34
CA SER A 293 1.35 -0.53 5.15
C SER A 293 1.26 -1.48 6.36
N PHE A 294 0.78 -2.70 6.15
CA PHE A 294 0.65 -3.70 7.20
C PHE A 294 1.97 -3.90 7.97
N ILE A 295 1.97 -3.54 9.26
CA ILE A 295 3.10 -3.62 10.21
C ILE A 295 4.44 -3.04 9.69
N SER A 296 4.40 -2.06 8.79
CA SER A 296 5.60 -1.43 8.21
C SER A 296 5.64 0.10 8.41
N GLY A 297 6.80 0.70 8.21
CA GLY A 297 7.00 2.14 8.26
C GLY A 297 8.21 2.58 7.44
N GLY A 298 8.01 3.56 6.56
CA GLY A 298 9.04 4.08 5.66
C GLY A 298 9.60 5.44 6.08
N PRO A 299 10.67 5.91 5.41
CA PRO A 299 11.17 7.27 5.59
C PRO A 299 10.17 8.31 5.07
N ALA A 300 10.21 9.52 5.64
CA ALA A 300 9.46 10.69 5.16
C ALA A 300 10.20 11.40 4.01
N GLU A 301 10.62 10.63 3.00
CA GLU A 301 11.30 11.11 1.79
C GLU A 301 10.42 10.79 0.57
N LEU A 302 10.36 11.71 -0.38
CA LEU A 302 9.52 11.60 -1.57
C LEU A 302 10.40 11.40 -2.79
N HIS A 303 10.08 10.37 -3.58
CA HIS A 303 10.79 10.03 -4.79
C HIS A 303 9.91 10.27 -6.00
N PHE A 304 10.42 10.99 -6.99
CA PHE A 304 9.72 11.24 -8.24
C PHE A 304 10.61 10.77 -9.40
N GLY A 305 10.14 9.79 -10.17
CA GLY A 305 10.73 9.45 -11.45
C GLY A 305 10.42 10.54 -12.48
N LEU A 306 11.36 10.79 -13.39
CA LEU A 306 11.30 11.89 -14.33
C LEU A 306 11.41 11.42 -15.80
N GLY A 307 11.50 10.12 -16.03
CA GLY A 307 11.75 9.55 -17.35
C GLY A 307 13.04 10.11 -17.96
N ASP A 308 12.94 10.72 -19.13
CA ASP A 308 14.05 11.37 -19.83
C ASP A 308 14.23 12.86 -19.48
N ALA A 309 13.37 13.43 -18.60
CA ALA A 309 13.48 14.83 -18.21
C ALA A 309 14.78 15.09 -17.45
N THR A 310 15.58 16.04 -17.94
CA THR A 310 16.86 16.43 -17.33
C THR A 310 16.72 17.58 -16.33
N THR A 311 15.54 18.20 -16.29
CA THR A 311 15.21 19.34 -15.42
C THR A 311 13.77 19.20 -14.93
N VAL A 312 13.55 19.54 -13.66
CA VAL A 312 12.24 19.76 -13.07
C VAL A 312 11.86 21.22 -13.27
N ASP A 313 10.78 21.45 -14.01
CA ASP A 313 10.30 22.80 -14.36
C ASP A 313 9.81 23.55 -13.12
N ARG A 314 9.10 22.83 -12.24
CA ARG A 314 8.52 23.39 -11.01
C ARG A 314 8.39 22.33 -9.92
N ILE A 315 8.75 22.71 -8.70
CA ILE A 315 8.37 22.04 -7.47
C ILE A 315 7.45 23.00 -6.72
N GLU A 316 6.19 22.63 -6.48
CA GLU A 316 5.28 23.35 -5.59
C GLU A 316 5.08 22.54 -4.31
N ILE A 317 5.27 23.18 -3.16
CA ILE A 317 5.05 22.59 -1.84
C ILE A 317 3.93 23.33 -1.15
N VAL A 318 2.94 22.58 -0.72
CA VAL A 318 1.89 23.02 0.19
C VAL A 318 2.25 22.50 1.58
N TRP A 319 2.70 23.39 2.45
CA TRP A 319 3.05 23.05 3.82
C TRP A 319 1.78 22.85 4.66
N PRO A 320 1.77 21.89 5.61
CA PRO A 320 0.59 21.62 6.42
C PRO A 320 0.25 22.79 7.35
N GLN A 321 -0.99 22.79 7.84
CA GLN A 321 -1.50 23.73 8.85
C GLN A 321 -0.63 23.78 10.12
N PRO A 322 -0.62 24.90 10.88
CA PRO A 322 -1.59 26.02 10.85
C PRO A 322 -1.28 27.16 9.87
N HIS A 323 -0.17 27.10 9.12
CA HIS A 323 0.32 28.25 8.35
C HIS A 323 0.06 28.15 6.83
N TYR A 324 -0.39 27.01 6.33
CA TYR A 324 -0.69 26.69 4.92
C TYR A 324 0.10 27.56 3.91
N ILE A 325 1.42 27.39 3.93
CA ILE A 325 2.31 28.18 3.08
C ILE A 325 2.46 27.45 1.76
N LYS A 326 2.38 28.18 0.65
CA LYS A 326 2.82 27.69 -0.67
C LYS A 326 4.24 28.15 -0.95
N HIS A 327 5.10 27.22 -1.32
CA HIS A 327 6.48 27.50 -1.68
C HIS A 327 6.78 26.89 -3.05
N GLN A 328 7.42 27.66 -3.94
CA GLN A 328 7.76 27.20 -5.29
C GLN A 328 9.26 27.31 -5.57
N LEU A 329 9.78 26.30 -6.24
CA LEU A 329 11.12 26.27 -6.84
C LEU A 329 10.97 25.96 -8.33
N ARG A 330 11.90 26.43 -9.16
CA ARG A 330 11.86 26.25 -10.62
C ARG A 330 13.23 25.91 -11.17
N ASN A 331 13.24 25.24 -12.33
CA ASN A 331 14.45 24.93 -13.09
C ASN A 331 15.50 24.17 -12.26
N ILE A 332 15.07 23.10 -11.59
CA ILE A 332 15.94 22.27 -10.75
C ILE A 332 16.50 21.13 -11.60
N ALA A 333 17.81 20.95 -11.66
CA ALA A 333 18.41 19.84 -12.39
C ALA A 333 17.93 18.49 -11.83
N ALA A 334 17.69 17.52 -12.71
CA ALA A 334 17.37 16.15 -12.34
C ALA A 334 18.56 15.41 -11.71
N ASN A 335 18.31 14.20 -11.19
CA ASN A 335 19.24 13.31 -10.50
C ASN A 335 19.84 13.94 -9.23
N ARG A 336 18.97 14.47 -8.37
CA ARG A 336 19.39 15.15 -7.14
C ARG A 336 18.61 14.63 -5.94
N PHE A 337 19.31 14.57 -4.82
CA PHE A 337 18.71 14.53 -3.49
C PHE A 337 18.69 15.96 -2.97
N ILE A 338 17.51 16.50 -2.71
CA ILE A 338 17.36 17.86 -2.22
C ILE A 338 16.63 17.88 -0.87
N THR A 339 17.06 18.79 -0.01
CA THR A 339 16.35 19.09 1.24
C THR A 339 15.78 20.49 1.15
N ILE A 340 14.47 20.63 1.36
CA ILE A 340 13.79 21.92 1.31
C ILE A 340 13.26 22.25 2.71
N ILE A 341 13.63 23.43 3.21
CA ILE A 341 13.24 23.90 4.54
C ILE A 341 12.00 24.77 4.41
N GLN A 342 11.05 24.60 5.33
CA GLN A 342 9.85 25.45 5.42
C GLN A 342 10.28 26.93 5.50
N PRO A 343 9.75 27.83 4.67
CA PRO A 343 10.09 29.25 4.71
C PRO A 343 9.56 29.94 5.98
N HIS A 344 10.15 31.07 6.37
CA HIS A 344 9.59 31.94 7.42
C HIS A 344 8.34 32.63 6.89
N GLU A 345 7.33 32.79 7.76
CA GLU A 345 6.19 33.67 7.49
C GLU A 345 6.64 35.11 7.28
#